data_AF-F0UES0-F1
#
_entry.id   AF-F0UES0-F1
#
_cell.length_a   1.000
_cell.length_b   1.000
_cell.length_c   1.000
_cell.angle_alpha   90.00
_cell.angle_beta   90.00
_cell.angle_gamma   90.00
#
_symmetry.space_group_name_H-M   'P 1'
#
loop_
_entity.id
_entity.type
_entity.pdbx_description
1 polymer ?
#
loop_
_entity_poly.entity_id
_entity_poly.type
_entity_poly.pdbx_seq_one_letter_code
_entity_poly.pdbx_strand_id
1 'polypeptide(L)'
;MPLYTLFTRGMSYFPSLLPLLPAKPLPLVSCYPGLGRRFSRRYAMSTTSQSHEGPLSLGTRLKGDSGQMYRIEEVLTDRRKPLLCVYRAQYIKANNILVDYDESIQGQTIINNVQISDLEDAVLVPPGKWLRGPLCGNAIWRSPGGWCRSHQNEASDCLQMIYIMLNEMVFRVSDCELYASDSWRYVLQRHISYFADEQGLIGLLKHIGEDNPFHGRLIALAGDFNSGNPRMHFEAWEPVDPEFRDLVGKMTNLDPTRRITARQALEHSWFSQAI
;
A
#
# COMPACT_ATOMS: atom_id res chain seq x y z
N MET A 1 -42.36 -4.14 -16.40
CA MET A 1 -42.74 -5.27 -15.52
C MET A 1 -41.52 -6.12 -15.25
N PRO A 2 -41.14 -6.35 -13.99
CA PRO A 2 -40.05 -7.26 -13.61
C PRO A 2 -40.57 -8.63 -13.15
N LEU A 3 -39.84 -9.71 -13.46
CA LEU A 3 -39.82 -10.97 -12.70
C LEU A 3 -38.35 -11.44 -12.62
N TYR A 4 -37.73 -11.59 -11.44
CA TYR A 4 -37.94 -12.58 -10.36
C TYR A 4 -37.47 -14.01 -10.76
N THR A 5 -36.68 -14.80 -10.00
CA THR A 5 -35.85 -14.61 -8.76
C THR A 5 -34.87 -15.83 -8.66
N LEU A 6 -33.95 -15.85 -7.68
CA LEU A 6 -33.01 -16.93 -7.28
C LEU A 6 -31.71 -17.04 -8.12
N PHE A 7 -30.53 -17.25 -7.53
CA PHE A 7 -30.25 -18.00 -6.30
C PHE A 7 -29.50 -17.22 -5.20
N THR A 8 -30.12 -17.16 -4.02
CA THR A 8 -29.42 -17.07 -2.73
C THR A 8 -28.86 -18.44 -2.35
N ARG A 9 -27.56 -18.69 -2.60
CA ARG A 9 -26.72 -19.62 -1.82
C ARG A 9 -25.26 -19.50 -2.24
N GLY A 10 -24.49 -18.84 -1.38
CA GLY A 10 -23.04 -18.67 -1.49
C GLY A 10 -22.41 -18.21 -0.18
N MET A 11 -23.03 -18.56 0.96
CA MET A 11 -22.35 -18.39 2.25
C MET A 11 -21.21 -19.41 2.36
N SER A 12 -20.18 -19.00 3.10
CA SER A 12 -19.09 -19.84 3.63
C SER A 12 -18.02 -20.26 2.61
N TYR A 13 -16.94 -19.48 2.56
CA TYR A 13 -15.51 -19.85 2.64
C TYR A 13 -14.75 -18.52 2.38
N PHE A 14 -14.63 -17.58 3.32
CA PHE A 14 -13.84 -17.67 4.56
C PHE A 14 -14.47 -16.88 5.73
N PRO A 15 -14.96 -17.55 6.80
CA PRO A 15 -15.45 -16.87 8.00
C PRO A 15 -14.44 -16.80 9.18
N SER A 16 -13.14 -17.08 8.97
CA SER A 16 -12.26 -17.51 10.09
C SER A 16 -10.80 -17.00 10.12
N LEU A 17 -10.44 -15.92 9.41
CA LEU A 17 -9.03 -15.47 9.34
C LEU A 17 -8.78 -13.98 9.65
N LEU A 18 -9.79 -13.21 10.04
CA LEU A 18 -9.67 -11.79 10.39
C LEU A 18 -9.68 -11.41 11.90
N PRO A 19 -10.06 -12.27 12.89
CA PRO A 19 -9.95 -11.91 14.31
C PRO A 19 -8.53 -12.15 14.88
N LEU A 20 -7.53 -12.40 14.03
CA LEU A 20 -6.15 -12.71 14.42
C LEU A 20 -5.16 -11.56 14.18
N LEU A 21 -5.63 -10.35 13.90
CA LEU A 21 -4.80 -9.15 14.09
C LEU A 21 -4.76 -8.83 15.59
N PRO A 22 -3.63 -9.06 16.28
CA PRO A 22 -3.54 -8.71 17.67
C PRO A 22 -3.64 -7.19 17.82
N ALA A 23 -4.32 -6.74 18.88
CA ALA A 23 -4.29 -5.34 19.31
C ALA A 23 -2.94 -4.98 19.95
N LYS A 24 -1.83 -5.22 19.23
CA LYS A 24 -0.53 -4.61 19.56
C LYS A 24 -0.76 -3.09 19.51
N PRO A 25 -0.52 -2.33 20.60
CA PRO A 25 -0.62 -0.88 20.54
C PRO A 25 0.34 -0.39 19.47
N LEU A 26 -0.15 0.44 18.54
CA LEU A 26 0.69 1.10 17.55
C LEU A 26 1.87 1.74 18.29
N PRO A 27 3.13 1.46 17.90
CA PRO A 27 4.28 1.96 18.63
C PRO A 27 4.18 3.49 18.75
N LEU A 28 4.24 3.97 19.99
CA LEU A 28 4.20 5.39 20.30
C LEU A 28 5.28 6.10 19.47
N VAL A 29 4.86 7.01 18.59
CA VAL A 29 5.68 7.56 17.50
C VAL A 29 6.91 8.29 18.05
N SER A 30 7.99 7.55 18.23
CA SER A 30 9.34 8.08 18.27
C SER A 30 9.73 8.44 16.85
N CYS A 31 10.17 9.68 16.62
CA CYS A 31 10.53 10.15 15.30
C CYS A 31 11.68 9.30 14.73
N TYR A 32 11.42 8.52 13.66
CA TYR A 32 12.47 7.77 12.98
C TYR A 32 13.57 8.72 12.48
N PRO A 33 14.85 8.51 12.86
CA PRO A 33 15.94 9.40 12.46
C PRO A 33 16.28 9.18 10.98
N GLY A 34 15.60 9.91 10.10
CA GLY A 34 15.80 9.85 8.66
C GLY A 34 15.14 10.99 7.88
N LEU A 35 13.94 11.43 8.31
CA LEU A 35 13.29 12.63 7.76
C LEU A 35 12.75 13.54 8.87
N GLY A 36 13.33 14.73 9.00
CA GLY A 36 12.89 15.71 9.98
C GLY A 36 11.61 16.44 9.56
N ARG A 37 10.55 16.33 10.37
CA ARG A 37 9.66 17.45 10.76
C ARG A 37 8.74 17.03 11.93
N ARG A 38 8.88 17.72 13.07
CA ARG A 38 8.01 17.56 14.24
C ARG A 38 6.57 17.94 13.87
N PHE A 39 5.60 17.11 14.22
CA PHE A 39 4.19 17.52 14.37
C PHE A 39 3.75 17.30 15.81
N SER A 40 3.57 18.41 16.54
CA SER A 40 2.99 18.39 17.88
C SER A 40 1.47 18.31 17.78
N ARG A 41 0.85 17.34 18.47
CA ARG A 41 -0.62 17.25 18.56
C ARG A 41 -1.15 18.30 19.55
N ARG A 42 -2.19 19.03 19.15
CA ARG A 42 -3.29 19.43 20.05
C ARG A 42 -4.60 19.19 19.33
N TYR A 43 -5.54 18.53 19.99
CA TYR A 43 -6.93 18.49 19.54
C TYR A 43 -7.65 19.75 20.03
N ALA A 44 -8.45 20.34 19.15
CA ALA A 44 -9.56 21.21 19.52
C ALA A 44 -10.68 20.93 18.50
N MET A 45 -11.85 20.48 18.97
CA MET A 45 -13.03 20.45 18.13
C MET A 45 -13.50 21.89 17.89
N SER A 46 -13.69 22.25 16.64
CA SER A 46 -14.54 23.39 16.27
C SER A 46 -15.11 23.17 14.88
N THR A 47 -16.43 23.18 14.78
CA THR A 47 -17.16 23.39 13.52
C THR A 47 -16.91 24.82 13.04
N THR A 48 -15.72 25.08 12.51
CA THR A 48 -15.39 26.31 11.81
C THR A 48 -15.40 26.06 10.32
N SER A 49 -16.41 26.61 9.64
CA SER A 49 -16.28 27.02 8.25
C SER A 49 -15.09 27.98 8.17
N GLN A 50 -13.90 27.46 7.85
CA GLN A 50 -12.74 28.31 7.60
C GLN A 50 -12.98 29.01 6.27
N SER A 51 -13.38 30.27 6.35
CA SER A 51 -13.52 31.16 5.21
C SER A 51 -12.15 31.44 4.61
N HIS A 52 -11.65 30.52 3.79
CA HIS A 52 -10.45 30.74 3.00
C HIS A 52 -10.70 31.87 2.00
N GLU A 53 -9.86 32.92 2.06
CA GLU A 53 -9.95 34.09 1.17
C GLU A 53 -9.56 33.80 -0.30
N GLY A 54 -9.18 32.57 -0.61
CA GLY A 54 -8.80 32.12 -1.95
C GLY A 54 -8.79 30.59 -2.08
N PRO A 55 -8.50 30.07 -3.29
CA PRO A 55 -8.44 28.63 -3.53
C PRO A 55 -7.34 27.96 -2.71
N LEU A 56 -7.65 26.74 -2.25
CA LEU A 56 -6.70 25.86 -1.56
C LEU A 56 -5.54 25.51 -2.49
N SER A 57 -4.32 25.47 -1.96
CA SER A 57 -3.11 25.23 -2.75
C SER A 57 -3.00 23.78 -3.22
N LEU A 58 -2.39 23.58 -4.38
CA LEU A 58 -2.05 22.24 -4.90
C LEU A 58 -1.18 21.47 -3.89
N GLY A 59 -1.43 20.17 -3.75
CA GLY A 59 -0.79 19.31 -2.77
C GLY A 59 -1.40 19.36 -1.36
N THR A 60 -2.33 20.29 -1.08
CA THR A 60 -3.09 20.36 0.18
C THR A 60 -3.81 19.05 0.44
N ARG A 61 -3.69 18.54 1.67
CA ARG A 61 -4.40 17.33 2.12
C ARG A 61 -5.67 17.74 2.87
N LEU A 62 -6.81 17.27 2.38
CA LEU A 62 -8.11 17.43 3.00
C LEU A 62 -8.57 16.11 3.60
N LYS A 63 -9.26 16.18 4.73
CA LYS A 63 -10.03 15.07 5.29
C LYS A 63 -11.50 15.34 5.00
N GLY A 64 -12.14 14.48 4.21
CA GLY A 64 -13.59 14.55 4.00
C GLY A 64 -14.36 14.09 5.25
N ASP A 65 -15.65 14.38 5.31
CA ASP A 65 -16.52 14.04 6.46
C ASP A 65 -16.61 12.51 6.69
N SER A 66 -16.41 11.71 5.63
CA SER A 66 -16.25 10.25 5.67
C SER A 66 -14.92 9.77 6.26
N GLY A 67 -14.07 10.68 6.72
CA GLY A 67 -12.72 10.40 7.22
C GLY A 67 -11.66 10.22 6.13
N GLN A 68 -12.06 10.16 4.87
CA GLN A 68 -11.18 9.88 3.73
C GLN A 68 -10.18 11.01 3.46
N MET A 69 -8.94 10.66 3.14
CA MET A 69 -7.87 11.61 2.85
C MET A 69 -7.73 11.86 1.35
N TYR A 70 -7.90 13.13 0.98
CA TYR A 70 -7.80 13.65 -0.38
C TYR A 70 -6.58 14.56 -0.51
N ARG A 71 -5.90 14.52 -1.65
CA ARG A 71 -4.93 15.57 -2.04
C ARG A 71 -5.52 16.39 -3.17
N ILE A 72 -5.47 17.72 -3.08
CA ILE A 72 -5.81 18.59 -4.23
C ILE A 72 -4.70 18.49 -5.28
N GLU A 73 -5.06 18.02 -6.47
CA GLU A 73 -4.17 17.91 -7.63
C GLU A 73 -4.34 19.11 -8.57
N GLU A 74 -5.56 19.67 -8.67
CA GLU A 74 -5.92 20.67 -9.66
C GLU A 74 -7.05 21.58 -9.15
N VAL A 75 -7.03 22.86 -9.51
CA VAL A 75 -8.17 23.78 -9.33
C VAL A 75 -8.93 23.83 -10.65
N LEU A 76 -10.04 23.10 -10.74
CA LEU A 76 -10.87 22.99 -11.94
C LEU A 76 -11.72 24.25 -12.19
N THR A 77 -12.04 25.00 -11.14
CA THR A 77 -12.77 26.28 -11.22
C THR A 77 -12.45 27.13 -10.01
N ASP A 78 -12.16 28.42 -10.21
CA ASP A 78 -12.12 29.47 -9.17
C ASP A 78 -13.15 30.55 -9.55
N ARG A 79 -14.24 30.64 -8.79
CA ARG A 79 -15.19 31.75 -8.84
C ARG A 79 -15.17 32.45 -7.49
N ARG A 80 -14.78 33.73 -7.48
CA ARG A 80 -14.56 34.51 -6.25
C ARG A 80 -15.80 35.21 -5.68
N LYS A 81 -16.93 35.23 -6.42
CA LYS A 81 -18.19 35.88 -6.01
C LYS A 81 -19.42 35.07 -6.48
N PRO A 82 -20.09 34.32 -5.59
CA PRO A 82 -19.60 33.89 -4.27
C PRO A 82 -18.41 32.92 -4.39
N LEU A 83 -17.69 32.74 -3.27
CA LEU A 83 -16.79 31.61 -2.94
C LEU A 83 -17.23 30.26 -3.52
N LEU A 84 -16.82 29.90 -4.74
CA LEU A 84 -17.00 28.56 -5.30
C LEU A 84 -15.71 28.13 -6.00
N CYS A 85 -14.97 27.23 -5.37
CA CYS A 85 -13.82 26.56 -5.96
C CYS A 85 -14.14 25.07 -6.14
N VAL A 86 -13.89 24.54 -7.34
CA VAL A 86 -14.02 23.11 -7.65
C VAL A 86 -12.61 22.56 -7.83
N TYR A 87 -12.31 21.45 -7.15
CA TYR A 87 -10.98 20.82 -7.18
C TYR A 87 -11.06 19.43 -7.78
N ARG A 88 -10.00 19.05 -8.51
CA ARG A 88 -9.68 17.65 -8.74
C ARG A 88 -8.85 17.17 -7.57
N ALA A 89 -9.28 16.08 -6.95
CA ALA A 89 -8.57 15.52 -5.81
C ALA A 89 -8.14 14.07 -6.07
N GLN A 90 -6.88 13.75 -5.76
CA GLN A 90 -6.39 12.38 -5.74
C GLN A 90 -6.79 11.70 -4.43
N TYR A 91 -7.22 10.45 -4.58
CA TYR A 91 -7.52 9.55 -3.49
C TYR A 91 -6.25 8.83 -3.00
N ILE A 92 -5.98 8.86 -1.69
CA ILE A 92 -4.82 8.18 -1.09
C ILE A 92 -5.26 6.79 -0.60
N LYS A 93 -4.98 5.73 -1.39
CA LYS A 93 -5.42 4.35 -1.07
C LYS A 93 -4.65 3.72 0.09
N ALA A 94 -5.30 3.68 1.25
CA ALA A 94 -5.07 2.75 2.37
C ALA A 94 -6.42 2.36 3.04
N ASN A 95 -7.48 2.42 2.25
CA ASN A 95 -8.90 2.51 2.64
C ASN A 95 -9.69 1.23 2.33
N ASN A 96 -9.09 0.30 1.58
CA ASN A 96 -9.71 -0.95 1.17
C ASN A 96 -9.78 -1.96 2.34
N ILE A 97 -9.51 -1.50 3.56
CA ILE A 97 -9.64 -2.23 4.82
C ILE A 97 -10.57 -1.40 5.70
N LEU A 98 -11.77 -1.91 5.91
CA LEU A 98 -12.75 -1.37 6.84
C LEU A 98 -12.50 -2.00 8.21
N VAL A 99 -12.50 -1.18 9.25
CA VAL A 99 -12.36 -1.63 10.64
C VAL A 99 -13.59 -1.18 11.41
N ASP A 100 -14.31 -2.14 11.95
CA ASP A 100 -15.36 -1.94 12.95
C ASP A 100 -14.70 -1.97 14.33
N TYR A 101 -14.90 -0.93 15.12
CA TYR A 101 -14.25 -0.79 16.42
C TYR A 101 -15.07 0.06 17.40
N ASP A 102 -14.92 -0.26 18.68
CA ASP A 102 -15.36 0.57 19.80
C ASP A 102 -14.17 1.30 20.44
N GLU A 103 -14.44 2.45 21.06
CA GLU A 103 -13.48 3.12 21.95
C GLU A 103 -13.93 2.91 23.41
N SER A 104 -13.08 2.27 24.22
CA SER A 104 -13.35 2.11 25.63
C SER A 104 -13.31 3.45 26.37
N ILE A 105 -13.93 3.53 27.54
CA ILE A 105 -13.89 4.72 28.42
C ILE A 105 -12.45 5.12 28.81
N GLN A 106 -11.50 4.19 28.69
CA GLN A 106 -10.06 4.40 28.96
C GLN A 106 -9.27 4.83 27.69
N GLY A 107 -9.94 5.04 26.55
CA GLY A 107 -9.32 5.40 25.28
C GLY A 107 -8.66 4.24 24.54
N GLN A 108 -8.99 2.99 24.89
CA GLN A 108 -8.48 1.80 24.19
C GLN A 108 -9.42 1.44 23.03
N THR A 109 -8.87 1.36 21.82
CA THR A 109 -9.57 0.84 20.64
C THR A 109 -9.76 -0.68 20.77
N ILE A 110 -11.00 -1.14 20.68
CA ILE A 110 -11.38 -2.56 20.62
C ILE A 110 -11.84 -2.85 19.21
N ILE A 111 -11.10 -3.67 18.47
CA ILE A 111 -11.44 -4.03 17.08
C ILE A 111 -12.47 -5.17 17.12
N ASN A 112 -13.67 -4.90 16.61
CA ASN A 112 -14.78 -5.86 16.54
C ASN A 112 -14.70 -6.69 15.25
N ASN A 113 -14.35 -6.05 14.13
CA ASN A 113 -14.29 -6.70 12.83
C ASN A 113 -13.32 -5.97 11.88
N VAL A 114 -12.74 -6.70 10.93
CA VAL A 114 -11.91 -6.14 9.85
C VAL A 114 -12.37 -6.78 8.53
N GLN A 115 -12.58 -5.98 7.49
CA GLN A 115 -13.07 -6.45 6.19
C GLN A 115 -12.31 -5.78 5.05
N ILE A 116 -12.09 -6.54 3.97
CA ILE A 116 -11.59 -5.97 2.70
C ILE A 116 -12.79 -5.41 1.92
N SER A 117 -12.66 -4.19 1.40
CA SER A 117 -13.65 -3.51 0.57
C SER A 117 -13.09 -3.22 -0.83
N ASP A 118 -13.87 -2.52 -1.68
CA ASP A 118 -13.41 -2.04 -2.99
C ASP A 118 -12.97 -3.19 -3.93
N LEU A 119 -13.83 -4.20 -4.05
CA LEU A 119 -13.61 -5.42 -4.84
C LEU A 119 -13.97 -5.25 -6.34
N GLU A 120 -14.20 -4.03 -6.81
CA GLU A 120 -14.57 -3.76 -8.22
C GLU A 120 -13.45 -4.09 -9.22
N ASP A 121 -12.20 -3.92 -8.80
CA ASP A 121 -11.00 -4.30 -9.56
C ASP A 121 -10.57 -5.77 -9.32
N ALA A 122 -11.32 -6.56 -8.54
CA ALA A 122 -10.93 -7.93 -8.18
C ALA A 122 -11.11 -8.92 -9.34
N VAL A 123 -10.11 -9.75 -9.59
CA VAL A 123 -10.11 -10.79 -10.63
C VAL A 123 -9.96 -12.17 -10.02
N LEU A 124 -10.89 -13.07 -10.31
CA LEU A 124 -10.77 -14.49 -9.94
C LEU A 124 -9.76 -15.19 -10.87
N VAL A 125 -8.56 -15.44 -10.36
CA VAL A 125 -7.53 -16.24 -11.05
C VAL A 125 -7.71 -17.71 -10.65
N PRO A 126 -7.89 -18.66 -11.59
CA PRO A 126 -8.00 -20.08 -11.25
C PRO A 126 -6.70 -20.63 -10.62
N PRO A 127 -6.75 -21.66 -9.75
CA PRO A 127 -5.57 -22.22 -9.11
C PRO A 127 -4.46 -22.59 -10.10
N GLY A 128 -3.23 -22.14 -9.82
CA GLY A 128 -2.06 -22.36 -10.69
C GLY A 128 -2.07 -21.59 -12.01
N LYS A 129 -3.00 -20.65 -12.20
CA LYS A 129 -3.01 -19.70 -13.33
C LYS A 129 -2.49 -18.34 -12.90
N TRP A 130 -2.30 -17.46 -13.88
CA TRP A 130 -1.73 -16.13 -13.71
C TRP A 130 -2.43 -15.14 -14.63
N LEU A 131 -2.62 -13.90 -14.16
CA LEU A 131 -3.06 -12.78 -14.98
C LEU A 131 -1.83 -12.13 -15.66
N ARG A 132 -1.89 -11.80 -16.95
CA ARG A 132 -0.76 -11.18 -17.68
C ARG A 132 -1.25 -10.03 -18.55
N GLY A 133 -0.50 -8.92 -18.58
CA GLY A 133 -0.80 -7.74 -19.41
C GLY A 133 -1.34 -6.50 -18.69
N PRO A 134 -2.40 -6.57 -17.84
CA PRO A 134 -2.98 -5.38 -17.23
C PRO A 134 -2.10 -4.83 -16.10
N LEU A 135 -2.17 -3.51 -15.90
CA LEU A 135 -1.55 -2.80 -14.79
C LEU A 135 -2.53 -2.75 -13.61
N CYS A 136 -2.72 -3.88 -12.93
CA CYS A 136 -3.61 -3.98 -11.78
C CYS A 136 -3.11 -3.10 -10.61
N GLY A 137 -4.06 -2.66 -9.77
CA GLY A 137 -3.82 -1.95 -8.52
C GLY A 137 -3.21 -0.54 -8.66
N ASN A 138 -3.08 0.13 -7.52
CA ASN A 138 -2.45 1.46 -7.42
C ASN A 138 -0.97 1.39 -7.79
N ALA A 139 -0.47 2.36 -8.55
CA ALA A 139 0.92 2.40 -9.03
C ALA A 139 1.98 2.34 -7.90
N ILE A 140 1.72 2.94 -6.74
CA ILE A 140 2.63 2.92 -5.57
C ILE A 140 2.69 1.52 -4.95
N TRP A 141 1.56 0.80 -4.89
CA TRP A 141 1.45 -0.52 -4.26
C TRP A 141 1.70 -1.69 -5.21
N ARG A 142 1.84 -1.43 -6.52
CA ARG A 142 1.95 -2.46 -7.55
C ARG A 142 3.23 -3.27 -7.40
N SER A 143 3.09 -4.59 -7.54
CA SER A 143 4.20 -5.54 -7.48
C SER A 143 5.17 -5.40 -8.65
N PRO A 144 6.42 -5.89 -8.53
CA PRO A 144 7.38 -5.88 -9.63
C PRO A 144 6.85 -6.58 -10.89
N GLY A 145 6.20 -7.74 -10.73
CA GLY A 145 5.56 -8.47 -11.82
C GLY A 145 4.45 -7.66 -12.50
N GLY A 146 3.64 -6.92 -11.73
CA GLY A 146 2.60 -6.03 -12.27
C GLY A 146 3.18 -4.85 -13.05
N TRP A 147 4.23 -4.20 -12.55
CA TRP A 147 4.95 -3.15 -13.30
C TRP A 147 5.56 -3.67 -14.60
N CYS A 148 6.10 -4.89 -14.59
CA CYS A 148 6.63 -5.57 -15.78
C CYS A 148 5.55 -6.16 -16.71
N ARG A 149 4.25 -5.97 -16.39
CA ARG A 149 3.08 -6.56 -17.08
C ARG A 149 3.16 -8.09 -17.24
N SER A 150 3.92 -8.75 -16.37
CA SER A 150 4.14 -10.19 -16.39
C SER A 150 2.98 -10.95 -15.74
N HIS A 151 3.17 -12.25 -15.57
CA HIS A 151 2.32 -13.15 -14.80
C HIS A 151 2.20 -12.66 -13.34
N GLN A 152 0.96 -12.35 -12.95
CA GLN A 152 0.53 -11.88 -11.63
C GLN A 152 -0.42 -12.91 -11.00
N ASN A 153 -0.31 -13.09 -9.69
CA ASN A 153 -1.15 -13.94 -8.85
C ASN A 153 -1.44 -13.23 -7.50
N GLU A 154 -2.17 -13.89 -6.61
CA GLU A 154 -2.56 -13.43 -5.27
C GLU A 154 -1.39 -12.95 -4.39
N ALA A 155 -0.17 -13.44 -4.66
CA ALA A 155 1.04 -13.00 -3.96
C ALA A 155 1.44 -11.54 -4.31
N SER A 156 0.71 -10.85 -5.20
CA SER A 156 0.93 -9.43 -5.54
C SER A 156 0.31 -8.46 -4.52
N ASP A 157 -0.73 -8.88 -3.78
CA ASP A 157 -1.55 -7.97 -2.97
C ASP A 157 -0.94 -7.68 -1.59
N CYS A 158 0.01 -8.51 -1.16
CA CYS A 158 0.68 -8.49 0.14
C CYS A 158 1.47 -7.21 0.47
N LEU A 159 1.81 -6.39 -0.54
CA LEU A 159 2.70 -5.23 -0.40
C LEU A 159 2.11 -4.07 0.45
N GLN A 160 0.80 -4.05 0.64
CA GLN A 160 0.11 -2.97 1.38
C GLN A 160 0.31 -3.06 2.90
N MET A 161 0.70 -4.22 3.46
CA MET A 161 0.85 -4.38 4.91
C MET A 161 1.95 -3.49 5.52
N ILE A 162 3.00 -3.20 4.76
CA ILE A 162 4.13 -2.39 5.24
C ILE A 162 3.65 -0.98 5.63
N TYR A 163 2.75 -0.39 4.83
CA TYR A 163 2.17 0.90 5.14
C TYR A 163 1.32 0.88 6.40
N ILE A 164 0.48 -0.15 6.55
CA ILE A 164 -0.43 -0.29 7.70
C ILE A 164 0.36 -0.36 9.01
N MET A 165 1.46 -1.11 9.01
CA MET A 165 2.23 -1.38 10.23
C MET A 165 3.27 -0.32 10.56
N LEU A 166 3.86 0.35 9.57
CA LEU A 166 4.90 1.37 9.78
C LEU A 166 4.36 2.82 9.65
N ASN A 167 3.14 3.00 9.15
CA ASN A 167 2.59 4.28 8.69
C ASN A 167 3.47 4.98 7.61
N GLU A 168 4.34 4.21 6.95
CA GLU A 168 5.30 4.70 5.96
C GLU A 168 4.93 4.24 4.56
N MET A 169 4.79 5.19 3.63
CA MET A 169 4.55 4.86 2.22
C MET A 169 5.88 4.54 1.55
N VAL A 170 6.43 3.37 1.83
CA VAL A 170 7.78 2.94 1.42
C VAL A 170 8.05 3.16 -0.08
N PHE A 171 7.07 2.93 -0.96
CA PHE A 171 7.19 3.14 -2.40
C PHE A 171 6.83 4.57 -2.91
N ARG A 172 6.54 5.54 -2.03
CA ARG A 172 6.13 6.92 -2.39
C ARG A 172 7.27 7.75 -2.96
N VAL A 173 7.41 7.68 -4.29
CA VAL A 173 8.16 8.64 -5.12
C VAL A 173 7.41 9.98 -5.17
N SER A 174 8.01 11.06 -5.66
CA SER A 174 7.33 12.36 -5.82
C SER A 174 6.24 12.31 -6.91
N ASP A 175 5.36 13.31 -6.96
CA ASP A 175 4.25 13.33 -7.94
C ASP A 175 4.78 13.42 -9.39
N CYS A 176 5.82 14.22 -9.62
CA CYS A 176 6.49 14.31 -10.93
C CYS A 176 7.06 12.95 -11.37
N GLU A 177 7.63 12.18 -10.45
CA GLU A 177 8.17 10.84 -10.72
C GLU A 177 7.06 9.80 -10.91
N LEU A 178 5.96 9.90 -10.15
CA LEU A 178 4.83 8.97 -10.21
C LEU A 178 4.03 9.10 -11.51
N TYR A 179 3.93 10.31 -12.06
CA TYR A 179 3.22 10.60 -13.31
C TYR A 179 4.14 10.69 -14.55
N ALA A 180 5.45 10.48 -14.38
CA ALA A 180 6.37 10.37 -15.51
C ALA A 180 6.01 9.18 -16.43
N SER A 181 6.31 9.31 -17.73
CA SER A 181 6.17 8.22 -18.71
C SER A 181 7.03 7.01 -18.37
N ASP A 182 8.10 7.21 -17.60
CA ASP A 182 8.99 6.18 -17.07
C ASP A 182 8.84 5.96 -15.55
N SER A 183 7.70 6.34 -14.95
CA SER A 183 7.36 6.19 -13.52
C SER A 183 7.67 4.82 -12.91
N TRP A 184 7.58 3.76 -13.72
CA TRP A 184 8.00 2.40 -13.38
C TRP A 184 9.42 2.34 -12.79
N ARG A 185 10.35 3.18 -13.26
CA ARG A 185 11.76 3.14 -12.86
C ARG A 185 11.92 3.46 -11.37
N TYR A 186 11.24 4.49 -10.90
CA TYR A 186 11.39 4.99 -9.54
C TYR A 186 10.77 4.03 -8.51
N VAL A 187 9.63 3.41 -8.85
CA VAL A 187 8.97 2.43 -7.97
C VAL A 187 9.73 1.10 -7.99
N LEU A 188 10.17 0.61 -9.16
CA LEU A 188 11.00 -0.61 -9.25
C LEU A 188 12.38 -0.44 -8.60
N GLN A 189 13.02 0.72 -8.71
CA GLN A 189 14.28 1.01 -8.02
C GLN A 189 14.13 0.90 -6.50
N ARG A 190 12.99 1.31 -5.93
CA ARG A 190 12.69 1.10 -4.50
C ARG A 190 12.46 -0.36 -4.14
N HIS A 191 11.72 -1.12 -4.96
CA HIS A 191 11.61 -2.58 -4.81
C HIS A 191 13.00 -3.25 -4.77
N ILE A 192 13.91 -2.87 -5.66
CA ILE A 192 15.27 -3.42 -5.71
C ILE A 192 16.14 -2.95 -4.53
N SER A 193 16.05 -1.67 -4.15
CA SER A 193 16.83 -1.09 -3.04
C SER A 193 16.47 -1.70 -1.68
N TYR A 194 15.18 -1.97 -1.46
CA TYR A 194 14.68 -2.43 -0.16
C TYR A 194 14.61 -3.96 -0.06
N PHE A 195 14.24 -4.67 -1.14
CA PHE A 195 13.81 -6.08 -1.07
C PHE A 195 14.50 -7.04 -2.04
N ALA A 196 15.47 -6.60 -2.86
CA ALA A 196 16.22 -7.54 -3.69
C ALA A 196 17.30 -8.29 -2.90
N ASP A 197 17.17 -9.61 -2.82
CA ASP A 197 18.32 -10.51 -2.76
C ASP A 197 18.73 -10.94 -4.19
N GLU A 198 19.96 -11.47 -4.37
CA GLU A 198 20.48 -11.90 -5.67
C GLU A 198 19.56 -12.94 -6.34
N GLN A 199 19.15 -13.95 -5.58
CA GLN A 199 18.29 -15.03 -6.05
C GLN A 199 16.87 -14.52 -6.36
N GLY A 200 16.40 -13.49 -5.66
CA GLY A 200 15.10 -12.85 -5.85
C GLY A 200 15.06 -12.05 -7.15
N LEU A 201 16.14 -11.33 -7.47
CA LEU A 201 16.27 -10.64 -8.74
C LEU A 201 16.41 -11.63 -9.91
N ILE A 202 17.23 -12.68 -9.77
CA ILE A 202 17.36 -13.75 -10.77
C ILE A 202 16.01 -14.45 -11.00
N GLY A 203 15.29 -14.79 -9.94
CA GLY A 203 13.97 -15.41 -10.00
C GLY A 203 12.94 -14.50 -10.68
N LEU A 204 12.93 -13.19 -10.37
CA LEU A 204 12.09 -12.21 -11.06
C LEU A 204 12.40 -12.12 -12.56
N LEU A 205 13.69 -12.04 -12.93
CA LEU A 205 14.13 -12.00 -14.33
C LEU A 205 13.67 -13.24 -15.10
N LYS A 206 13.90 -14.43 -14.53
CA LYS A 206 13.41 -15.72 -15.07
C LYS A 206 11.88 -15.76 -15.19
N HIS A 207 11.14 -15.21 -14.23
CA HIS A 207 9.67 -15.19 -14.21
C HIS A 207 9.07 -14.25 -15.26
N ILE A 208 9.75 -13.14 -15.61
CA ILE A 208 9.29 -12.24 -16.67
C ILE A 208 9.74 -12.67 -18.07
N GLY A 209 10.86 -13.37 -18.18
CA GLY A 209 11.47 -13.85 -19.44
C GLY A 209 12.29 -12.78 -20.16
N GLU A 210 13.30 -13.22 -20.92
CA GLU A 210 14.25 -12.33 -21.63
C GLU A 210 13.57 -11.43 -22.68
N ASP A 211 12.54 -11.94 -23.36
CA ASP A 211 11.73 -11.19 -24.34
C ASP A 211 10.92 -10.04 -23.72
N ASN A 212 10.81 -9.98 -22.38
CA ASN A 212 10.09 -8.90 -21.73
C ASN A 212 10.94 -7.61 -21.76
N PRO A 213 10.40 -6.47 -22.25
CA PRO A 213 11.15 -5.22 -22.30
C PRO A 213 11.62 -4.70 -20.94
N PHE A 214 11.11 -5.24 -19.83
CA PHE A 214 11.60 -4.95 -18.48
C PHE A 214 12.80 -5.79 -18.03
N HIS A 215 13.17 -6.87 -18.73
CA HIS A 215 14.30 -7.73 -18.36
C HIS A 215 15.62 -6.94 -18.32
N GLY A 216 16.02 -6.33 -19.44
CA GLY A 216 17.19 -5.45 -19.48
C GLY A 216 17.06 -4.20 -18.58
N ARG A 217 15.84 -3.70 -18.35
CA ARG A 217 15.60 -2.52 -17.49
C ARG A 217 15.81 -2.83 -16.01
N LEU A 218 15.41 -4.00 -15.53
CA LEU A 218 15.66 -4.45 -14.17
C LEU A 218 17.15 -4.69 -13.93
N ILE A 219 17.87 -5.25 -14.91
CA ILE A 219 19.34 -5.40 -14.84
C ILE A 219 20.01 -4.03 -14.74
N ALA A 220 19.62 -3.06 -15.57
CA ALA A 220 20.14 -1.69 -15.51
C ALA A 220 19.87 -1.04 -14.14
N LEU A 221 18.62 -1.06 -13.66
CA LEU A 221 18.25 -0.52 -12.35
C LEU A 221 19.00 -1.17 -11.17
N ALA A 222 19.33 -2.47 -11.28
CA ALA A 222 20.14 -3.15 -10.27
C ALA A 222 21.63 -2.76 -10.34
N GLY A 223 22.14 -2.48 -11.55
CA GLY A 223 23.50 -1.99 -11.77
C GLY A 223 23.73 -0.53 -11.38
N ASP A 224 22.67 0.28 -11.26
CA ASP A 224 22.74 1.69 -10.82
C ASP A 224 23.14 1.86 -9.33
N PHE A 225 23.10 0.78 -8.53
CA PHE A 225 23.50 0.82 -7.12
C PHE A 225 25.02 0.64 -6.97
N ASN A 226 25.64 1.52 -6.18
CA ASN A 226 27.10 1.56 -5.99
C ASN A 226 27.44 2.21 -4.64
N SER A 227 28.73 2.42 -4.34
CA SER A 227 29.16 3.02 -3.07
C SER A 227 28.66 4.45 -2.83
N GLY A 228 28.39 5.23 -3.90
CA GLY A 228 27.77 6.56 -3.81
C GLY A 228 26.23 6.54 -3.83
N ASN A 229 25.62 5.40 -4.18
CA ASN A 229 24.18 5.18 -4.18
C ASN A 229 23.89 3.76 -3.65
N PRO A 230 24.07 3.50 -2.34
CA PRO A 230 23.91 2.17 -1.77
C PRO A 230 22.43 1.77 -1.66
N ARG A 231 22.18 0.46 -1.66
CA ARG A 231 20.84 -0.09 -1.38
C ARG A 231 20.48 0.06 0.10
N MET A 232 19.20 0.25 0.38
CA MET A 232 18.65 0.45 1.74
C MET A 232 17.86 -0.77 2.22
N HIS A 233 18.51 -1.94 2.25
CA HIS A 233 17.93 -3.23 2.62
C HIS A 233 16.98 -3.15 3.82
N PHE A 234 15.72 -3.57 3.64
CA PHE A 234 14.69 -3.53 4.68
C PHE A 234 15.05 -4.38 5.90
N GLU A 235 15.76 -5.50 5.67
CA GLU A 235 16.34 -6.35 6.71
C GLU A 235 17.30 -5.60 7.66
N ALA A 236 17.90 -4.49 7.21
CA ALA A 236 18.80 -3.65 7.99
C ALA A 236 18.10 -2.47 8.70
N TRP A 237 16.77 -2.35 8.61
CA TRP A 237 16.04 -1.23 9.25
C TRP A 237 15.92 -1.47 10.77
N GLU A 238 16.93 -1.01 11.52
CA GLU A 238 17.04 -1.15 12.97
C GLU A 238 15.79 -0.79 13.81
N PRO A 239 15.01 0.28 13.52
CA PRO A 239 13.85 0.62 14.33
C PRO A 239 12.61 -0.24 14.02
N VAL A 240 12.75 -1.26 13.17
CA VAL A 240 11.70 -2.21 12.82
C VAL A 240 11.95 -3.53 13.56
N ASP A 241 10.89 -4.07 14.16
CA ASP A 241 10.89 -5.36 14.85
C ASP A 241 11.52 -6.48 13.98
N PRO A 242 12.44 -7.31 14.51
CA PRO A 242 13.15 -8.32 13.72
C PRO A 242 12.23 -9.36 13.07
N GLU A 243 11.20 -9.82 13.79
CA GLU A 243 10.24 -10.82 13.29
C GLU A 243 9.31 -10.20 12.25
N PHE A 244 9.00 -8.91 12.38
CA PHE A 244 8.30 -8.15 11.34
C PHE A 244 9.17 -7.95 10.09
N ARG A 245 10.48 -7.70 10.25
CA ARG A 245 11.42 -7.61 9.11
C ARG A 245 11.48 -8.93 8.33
N ASP A 246 11.58 -10.05 9.03
CA ASP A 246 11.59 -11.39 8.42
C ASP A 246 10.25 -11.71 7.72
N LEU A 247 9.11 -11.43 8.38
CA LEU A 247 7.78 -11.57 7.78
C LEU A 247 7.65 -10.75 6.48
N VAL A 248 7.99 -9.47 6.54
CA VAL A 248 7.90 -8.57 5.38
C VAL A 248 8.84 -9.03 4.27
N GLY A 249 10.10 -9.36 4.57
CA GLY A 249 11.07 -9.85 3.58
C GLY A 249 10.57 -11.08 2.81
N LYS A 250 9.97 -12.04 3.52
CA LYS A 250 9.30 -13.22 2.93
C LYS A 250 8.10 -12.84 2.07
N MET A 251 7.32 -11.83 2.46
CA MET A 251 6.14 -11.33 1.73
C MET A 251 6.50 -10.41 0.56
N THR A 252 7.71 -9.85 0.50
CA THR A 252 8.15 -8.93 -0.56
C THR A 252 9.26 -9.49 -1.44
N ASN A 253 9.60 -10.77 -1.32
CA ASN A 253 10.63 -11.38 -2.16
C ASN A 253 10.32 -11.13 -3.64
N LEU A 254 11.32 -10.67 -4.41
CA LEU A 254 11.14 -10.29 -5.81
C LEU A 254 10.78 -11.49 -6.69
N ASP A 255 11.28 -12.68 -6.38
CA ASP A 255 10.89 -13.92 -7.03
C ASP A 255 9.47 -14.32 -6.56
N PRO A 256 8.45 -14.30 -7.45
CA PRO A 256 7.08 -14.62 -7.06
C PRO A 256 6.88 -16.06 -6.58
N THR A 257 7.83 -16.96 -6.87
CA THR A 257 7.79 -18.38 -6.44
C THR A 257 8.41 -18.60 -5.05
N ARG A 258 9.24 -17.66 -4.57
CA ARG A 258 9.83 -17.67 -3.21
C ARG A 258 9.02 -16.85 -2.20
N ARG A 259 8.06 -16.05 -2.66
CA ARG A 259 7.19 -15.24 -1.82
C ARG A 259 6.20 -16.11 -1.05
N ILE A 260 6.07 -15.89 0.26
CA ILE A 260 5.11 -16.66 1.07
C ILE A 260 3.67 -16.26 0.77
N THR A 261 2.75 -17.23 0.90
CA THR A 261 1.31 -17.00 0.77
C THR A 261 0.75 -16.29 2.00
N ALA A 262 -0.44 -15.67 1.87
CA ALA A 262 -1.15 -15.07 3.00
C ALA A 262 -1.40 -16.05 4.17
N ARG A 263 -1.59 -17.35 3.90
CA ARG A 263 -1.71 -18.38 4.94
C ARG A 263 -0.40 -18.54 5.72
N GLN A 264 0.72 -18.72 5.01
CA GLN A 264 2.05 -18.85 5.62
C GLN A 264 2.47 -17.57 6.36
N ALA A 265 2.00 -16.39 5.91
CA ALA A 265 2.21 -15.14 6.61
C ALA A 265 1.48 -15.12 7.97
N LEU A 266 0.23 -15.59 8.04
CA LEU A 266 -0.53 -15.70 9.31
C LEU A 266 0.05 -16.75 10.27
N GLU A 267 0.77 -17.74 9.74
CA GLU A 267 1.50 -18.75 10.53
C GLU A 267 2.85 -18.23 11.08
N HIS A 268 3.22 -16.96 10.82
CA HIS A 268 4.50 -16.39 11.25
C HIS A 268 4.53 -16.07 12.75
N SER A 269 5.69 -16.32 13.38
CA SER A 269 6.04 -16.03 14.78
C SER A 269 5.66 -14.62 15.23
N TRP A 270 5.78 -13.63 14.35
CA TRP A 270 5.40 -12.23 14.62
C TRP A 270 3.93 -12.05 15.06
N PHE A 271 3.02 -12.88 14.53
CA PHE A 271 1.61 -12.95 14.97
C PHE A 271 1.45 -13.76 16.26
N SER A 272 2.29 -14.78 16.50
CA SER A 272 2.24 -15.61 17.71
C SER A 272 2.71 -14.88 18.98
N GLN A 273 3.59 -13.88 18.86
CA GLN A 273 4.09 -13.05 19.98
C GLN A 273 3.07 -12.00 20.48
N ALA A 274 1.79 -12.30 20.40
CA ALA A 274 0.73 -11.29 20.50
C ALA A 274 -0.56 -11.81 21.15
N ILE A 275 -0.45 -12.94 21.85
CA ILE A 275 -1.45 -13.58 22.70
C ILE A 275 -0.99 -13.39 24.15
#